data_AF-A0A0A3W3A6-F1
#
_entry.id   AF-A0A0A3W3A6-F1
#
_cell.length_a   1.000
_cell.length_b   1.000
_cell.length_c   1.000
_cell.angle_alpha   90.00
_cell.angle_beta   90.00
_cell.angle_gamma   90.00
#
_symmetry.space_group_name_H-M   'P 1'
#
loop_
_entity.id
_entity.type
_entity.pdbx_description
1 polymer ?
#
loop_
_entity_poly.entity_id
_entity_poly.type
_entity_poly.pdbx_seq_one_letter_code
_entity_poly.pdbx_strand_id
1 'polypeptide(L)'
;MIKDADAARAVYEENNISQAAVLSDLNFENNQLKKEIEYFVQPTDDGKKVFVTLENPDALAVFVRDIAIDSLLKGARQNAAELAKQEEMKRLAEESAAAEEYQSLLITEAQTNLDQANENLNLVWNATTKDVREQLLKEQRIWLKKRDLECKLQSSNADNPEVSRLNCETNMTRERTNELRQKIYYLEP
;
A
#
# COMPACT_ATOMS: atom_id res chain seq x y z
N MET A 1 29.51 -14.17 -19.42
CA MET A 1 28.44 -14.68 -20.31
C MET A 1 27.44 -15.57 -19.59
N ILE A 2 27.70 -16.86 -19.29
CA ILE A 2 26.70 -17.74 -18.63
C ILE A 2 26.22 -17.16 -17.28
N LYS A 3 27.16 -16.79 -16.39
CA LYS A 3 26.82 -16.14 -15.10
C LYS A 3 26.04 -14.83 -15.27
N ASP A 4 26.28 -14.10 -16.35
CA ASP A 4 25.60 -12.83 -16.61
C ASP A 4 24.19 -13.07 -17.13
N ALA A 5 24.01 -14.09 -17.97
CA ALA A 5 22.71 -14.56 -18.41
C ALA A 5 21.89 -15.08 -17.22
N ASP A 6 22.47 -15.92 -16.35
CA ASP A 6 21.81 -16.37 -15.12
C ASP A 6 21.39 -15.19 -14.23
N ALA A 7 22.27 -14.20 -14.05
CA ALA A 7 21.94 -13.01 -13.28
C ALA A 7 20.84 -12.16 -13.92
N ALA A 8 20.77 -12.10 -15.26
CA ALA A 8 19.74 -11.39 -16.01
C ALA A 8 18.37 -12.09 -15.91
N ARG A 9 18.37 -13.43 -15.89
CA ARG A 9 17.18 -14.28 -15.73
C ARG A 9 16.62 -14.24 -14.32
N ALA A 10 17.49 -14.25 -13.32
CA ALA A 10 17.11 -14.21 -11.91
C ALA A 10 16.30 -12.94 -11.54
N VAL A 11 16.46 -11.84 -12.27
CA VAL A 11 15.67 -10.61 -12.08
C VAL A 11 14.16 -10.86 -12.19
N TYR A 12 13.76 -11.80 -13.05
CA TYR A 12 12.36 -12.14 -13.33
C TYR A 12 12.03 -13.59 -12.94
N GLU A 13 12.84 -14.18 -12.07
CA GLU A 13 12.66 -15.57 -11.60
C GLU A 13 12.61 -16.61 -12.74
N GLU A 14 13.28 -16.31 -13.86
CA GLU A 14 13.41 -17.22 -15.00
C GLU A 14 14.41 -18.36 -14.69
N ASN A 15 14.23 -19.50 -15.37
CA ASN A 15 15.13 -20.66 -15.27
C ASN A 15 16.58 -20.31 -15.64
N ASN A 16 17.53 -20.74 -14.82
CA ASN A 16 18.95 -20.57 -15.12
C ASN A 16 19.37 -21.37 -16.39
N ILE A 17 20.56 -21.10 -16.92
CA ILE A 17 21.06 -21.70 -18.16
C ILE A 17 21.05 -23.23 -18.09
N SER A 18 21.44 -23.83 -16.97
CA SER A 18 21.44 -25.28 -16.82
C SER A 18 20.02 -25.87 -16.86
N GLN A 19 19.07 -25.24 -16.19
CA GLN A 19 17.65 -25.65 -16.22
C GLN A 19 17.07 -25.49 -17.63
N ALA A 20 17.38 -24.39 -18.32
CA ALA A 20 16.95 -24.16 -19.69
C ALA A 20 17.56 -25.16 -20.68
N ALA A 21 18.80 -25.62 -20.46
CA ALA A 21 19.43 -26.65 -21.27
C ALA A 21 18.66 -27.98 -21.17
N VAL A 22 18.33 -28.40 -19.95
CA VAL A 22 17.53 -29.62 -19.70
C VAL A 22 16.17 -29.53 -20.40
N LEU A 23 15.49 -28.39 -20.31
CA LEU A 23 14.20 -28.17 -20.99
C LEU A 23 14.31 -28.15 -22.52
N SER A 24 15.51 -27.88 -23.06
CA SER A 24 15.77 -27.85 -24.50
C SER A 24 16.32 -29.17 -25.03
N ASP A 25 16.34 -30.22 -24.20
CA ASP A 25 16.97 -31.51 -24.51
C ASP A 25 18.45 -31.32 -24.94
N LEU A 26 19.16 -30.53 -24.14
CA LEU A 26 20.59 -30.26 -24.26
C LEU A 26 21.28 -30.68 -22.97
N ASN A 27 22.41 -31.37 -23.09
CA ASN A 27 23.27 -31.62 -21.95
C ASN A 27 24.27 -30.47 -21.82
N PHE A 28 24.17 -29.72 -20.72
CA PHE A 28 25.04 -28.59 -20.42
C PHE A 28 25.77 -28.81 -19.08
N GLU A 29 27.04 -29.18 -19.15
CA GLU A 29 27.88 -29.47 -17.99
C GLU A 29 29.27 -28.86 -18.18
N ASN A 30 29.86 -28.30 -17.12
CA ASN A 30 31.21 -27.71 -17.16
C ASN A 30 31.42 -26.68 -18.29
N ASN A 31 30.40 -25.87 -18.59
CA ASN A 31 30.36 -24.93 -19.73
C ASN A 31 30.51 -25.60 -21.11
N GLN A 32 30.22 -26.89 -21.21
CA GLN A 32 30.18 -27.63 -22.47
C GLN A 32 28.73 -27.98 -22.80
N LEU A 33 28.34 -27.67 -24.03
CA LEU A 33 27.01 -27.97 -24.56
C LEU A 33 27.10 -29.19 -25.49
N LYS A 34 26.27 -30.20 -25.23
CA LYS A 34 26.19 -31.44 -26.00
C LYS A 34 24.74 -31.67 -26.43
N LYS A 35 24.57 -32.10 -27.68
CA LYS A 35 23.29 -32.50 -28.29
C LYS A 35 23.53 -33.82 -29.01
N GLU A 36 22.67 -34.79 -28.78
CA GLU A 36 22.59 -35.97 -29.65
C GLU A 36 21.78 -35.58 -30.89
N ILE A 37 22.37 -35.80 -32.08
CA ILE A 37 21.72 -35.46 -33.35
C ILE A 37 21.05 -36.70 -33.88
N GLU A 38 19.73 -36.66 -33.93
CA GLU A 38 18.93 -37.64 -34.65
C GLU A 38 18.78 -37.19 -36.10
N TYR A 39 19.00 -38.12 -37.02
CA TYR A 39 18.91 -37.85 -38.45
C TYR A 39 18.20 -39.00 -39.16
N PHE A 40 17.34 -38.62 -40.11
CA PHE A 40 16.61 -39.55 -40.94
C PHE A 40 17.17 -39.56 -42.35
N VAL A 41 17.37 -40.76 -42.90
CA VAL A 41 17.98 -40.96 -44.23
C VAL A 41 16.98 -41.64 -45.16
N GLN A 42 16.70 -41.01 -46.30
CA GLN A 42 15.86 -41.57 -47.37
C GLN A 42 16.64 -41.62 -48.70
N PRO A 43 16.96 -42.81 -49.24
CA PRO A 43 17.50 -42.92 -50.59
C PRO A 43 16.41 -42.61 -51.64
N THR A 44 16.79 -42.09 -52.81
CA THR A 44 15.88 -41.94 -53.95
C THR A 44 15.69 -43.26 -54.70
N ASP A 45 14.55 -43.43 -55.38
CA ASP A 45 14.22 -44.65 -56.14
C ASP A 45 15.25 -45.01 -57.21
N ASP A 46 15.95 -44.02 -57.77
CA ASP A 46 17.02 -44.22 -58.75
C ASP A 46 18.39 -44.50 -58.11
N GLY A 47 18.49 -44.47 -56.78
CA GLY A 47 19.72 -44.68 -56.00
C GLY A 47 20.79 -43.61 -56.19
N LYS A 48 20.50 -42.54 -56.94
CA LYS A 48 21.49 -41.50 -57.28
C LYS A 48 21.61 -40.41 -56.24
N LYS A 49 20.63 -40.27 -55.34
CA LYS A 49 20.62 -39.26 -54.27
C LYS A 49 20.15 -39.86 -52.95
N VAL A 50 20.57 -39.21 -51.87
CA VAL A 50 20.14 -39.52 -50.51
C VAL A 50 19.71 -38.21 -49.86
N PHE A 51 18.49 -38.18 -49.31
CA PHE A 51 17.98 -37.08 -48.51
C PHE A 51 18.25 -37.36 -47.04
N VAL A 52 18.87 -36.39 -46.37
CA VAL A 52 19.10 -36.43 -44.91
C VAL A 52 18.30 -35.31 -44.29
N THR A 53 17.46 -35.63 -43.32
CA THR A 53 16.73 -34.65 -42.50
C THR A 53 17.25 -34.75 -41.08
N LEU A 54 17.68 -33.62 -40.52
CA LEU A 54 18.10 -33.53 -39.13
C LEU A 54 16.89 -33.14 -38.27
N GLU A 55 16.73 -33.77 -37.11
CA GLU A 55 15.74 -33.33 -36.14
C GLU A 55 16.29 -32.16 -35.32
N ASN A 56 15.53 -31.06 -35.27
CA ASN A 56 15.85 -29.84 -34.51
C ASN A 56 17.30 -29.32 -34.71
N PRO A 57 17.72 -29.05 -35.96
CA PRO A 57 19.10 -28.70 -36.28
C PRO A 57 19.58 -27.40 -35.63
N ASP A 58 18.65 -26.51 -35.27
CA ASP A 58 18.96 -25.17 -34.78
C ASP A 58 19.02 -25.08 -33.24
N ALA A 59 18.72 -26.16 -32.51
CA ALA A 59 18.63 -26.16 -31.04
C ALA A 59 19.87 -25.56 -30.36
N LEU A 60 21.07 -25.94 -30.82
CA LEU A 60 22.34 -25.44 -30.31
C LEU A 60 22.53 -23.95 -30.60
N ALA A 61 22.21 -23.53 -31.83
CA ALA A 61 22.37 -22.15 -32.26
C ALA A 61 21.41 -21.21 -31.52
N VAL A 62 20.15 -21.63 -31.36
CA VAL A 62 19.13 -20.93 -30.59
C VAL A 62 19.54 -20.81 -29.12
N PHE A 63 19.98 -21.90 -28.50
CA PHE A 63 20.36 -21.89 -27.09
C PHE A 63 21.57 -20.97 -26.82
N VAL A 64 22.61 -21.02 -27.66
CA VAL A 64 23.78 -20.12 -27.52
C VAL A 64 23.40 -18.67 -27.78
N ARG A 65 22.53 -18.40 -28.76
CA ARG A 65 21.99 -17.05 -29.01
C ARG A 65 21.29 -16.50 -27.79
N ASP A 66 20.43 -17.30 -27.15
CA ASP A 66 19.64 -16.84 -26.00
C ASP A 66 20.55 -16.52 -24.79
N ILE A 67 21.58 -17.33 -24.53
CA ILE A 67 22.60 -17.01 -23.51
C ILE A 67 23.28 -15.67 -23.81
N ALA A 68 23.64 -15.42 -25.08
CA ALA A 68 24.29 -14.18 -25.47
C ALA A 68 23.37 -12.97 -25.28
N ILE A 69 22.09 -13.09 -25.68
CA ILE A 69 21.07 -12.05 -25.48
C ILE A 69 20.90 -11.75 -23.99
N ASP A 70 20.68 -12.77 -23.16
CA ASP A 70 20.47 -12.58 -21.72
C ASP A 70 21.71 -11.96 -21.05
N SER A 71 22.91 -12.41 -21.45
CA SER A 71 24.16 -11.82 -20.96
C SER A 71 24.30 -10.35 -21.33
N LEU A 72 23.88 -9.93 -22.53
CA LEU A 72 23.91 -8.53 -22.96
C LEU A 72 22.83 -7.69 -22.26
N LEU A 73 21.67 -8.28 -21.99
CA LEU A 73 20.55 -7.60 -21.35
C LEU A 73 20.68 -7.46 -19.83
N LYS A 74 21.66 -8.13 -19.19
CA LYS A 74 21.86 -8.06 -17.73
C LYS A 74 21.75 -6.65 -17.15
N GLY A 75 22.53 -5.70 -17.68
CA GLY A 75 22.52 -4.33 -17.18
C GLY A 75 21.17 -3.64 -17.35
N ALA A 76 20.52 -3.84 -18.50
CA ALA A 76 19.20 -3.28 -18.77
C ALA A 76 18.13 -3.84 -17.83
N ARG A 77 18.11 -5.16 -17.61
CA ARG A 77 17.16 -5.82 -16.70
C ARG A 77 17.39 -5.41 -15.24
N GLN A 78 18.64 -5.37 -14.79
CA GLN A 78 18.98 -4.93 -13.43
C GLN A 78 18.57 -3.46 -13.19
N ASN A 79 18.88 -2.57 -14.13
CA ASN A 79 18.49 -1.16 -14.02
C ASN A 79 16.98 -0.98 -14.04
N ALA A 80 16.25 -1.71 -14.91
CA ALA A 80 14.80 -1.65 -14.97
C ALA A 80 14.15 -2.14 -13.67
N ALA A 81 14.66 -3.22 -13.08
CA ALA A 81 14.15 -3.74 -11.81
C ALA A 81 14.44 -2.79 -10.63
N GLU A 82 15.62 -2.16 -10.60
CA GLU A 82 15.96 -1.16 -9.59
C GLU A 82 15.06 0.07 -9.70
N LEU A 83 14.82 0.58 -10.93
CA LEU A 83 13.90 1.68 -11.17
C LEU A 83 12.48 1.34 -10.72
N ALA A 84 11.97 0.15 -11.06
CA ALA A 84 10.65 -0.30 -10.65
C ALA A 84 10.52 -0.37 -9.12
N LYS A 85 11.54 -0.88 -8.41
CA LYS A 85 11.58 -0.89 -6.94
C LYS A 85 11.58 0.52 -6.37
N GLN A 86 12.35 1.44 -6.95
CA GLN A 86 12.40 2.83 -6.50
C GLN A 86 11.07 3.55 -6.72
N GLU A 87 10.40 3.31 -7.84
CA GLU A 87 9.06 3.86 -8.13
C GLU A 87 8.01 3.30 -7.17
N GLU A 88 8.04 1.99 -6.88
CA GLU A 88 7.14 1.39 -5.90
C GLU A 88 7.37 1.95 -4.50
N MET A 89 8.63 2.06 -4.06
CA MET A 89 8.98 2.68 -2.78
C MET A 89 8.53 4.13 -2.69
N LYS A 90 8.66 4.92 -3.77
CA LYS A 90 8.16 6.29 -3.82
C LYS A 90 6.64 6.32 -3.73
N ARG A 91 5.93 5.47 -4.47
CA ARG A 91 4.47 5.39 -4.42
C ARG A 91 3.98 5.04 -3.01
N LEU A 92 4.58 4.05 -2.37
CA LEU A 92 4.23 3.66 -1.00
C LEU A 92 4.52 4.79 0.00
N ALA A 93 5.63 5.51 -0.17
CA ALA A 93 5.95 6.67 0.66
C ALA A 93 4.95 7.82 0.46
N GLU A 94 4.55 8.10 -0.78
CA GLU A 94 3.53 9.10 -1.12
C GLU A 94 2.15 8.73 -0.55
N GLU A 95 1.74 7.46 -0.68
CA GLU A 95 0.49 6.94 -0.09
C GLU A 95 0.50 7.04 1.43
N SER A 96 1.61 6.68 2.09
CA SER A 96 1.76 6.81 3.54
C SER A 96 1.70 8.27 3.98
N ALA A 97 2.40 9.18 3.29
CA ALA A 97 2.39 10.61 3.59
C ALA A 97 0.99 11.22 3.42
N ALA A 98 0.28 10.87 2.34
CA ALA A 98 -1.08 11.33 2.11
C ALA A 98 -2.05 10.79 3.18
N ALA A 99 -1.88 9.55 3.63
CA ALA A 99 -2.68 8.99 4.72
C ALA A 99 -2.45 9.73 6.06
N GLU A 100 -1.19 10.03 6.40
CA GLU A 100 -0.84 10.81 7.58
C GLU A 100 -1.42 12.24 7.54
N GLU A 101 -1.28 12.92 6.40
CA GLU A 101 -1.85 14.26 6.18
C GLU A 101 -3.37 14.24 6.33
N TYR A 102 -4.04 13.24 5.74
CA TYR A 102 -5.48 13.08 5.88
C TYR A 102 -5.92 12.85 7.33
N GLN A 103 -5.20 12.03 8.10
CA GLN A 103 -5.51 11.86 9.53
C GLN A 103 -5.34 13.16 10.33
N SER A 104 -4.33 13.97 10.02
CA SER A 104 -4.13 15.27 10.64
C SER A 104 -5.27 16.26 10.34
N LEU A 105 -5.77 16.24 9.10
CA LEU A 105 -6.93 17.05 8.69
C LEU A 105 -8.20 16.65 9.46
N LEU A 106 -8.46 15.35 9.64
CA LEU A 106 -9.62 14.87 10.41
C LEU A 106 -9.59 15.36 11.87
N ILE A 107 -8.41 15.34 12.51
CA ILE A 107 -8.25 15.87 13.87
C ILE A 107 -8.50 17.38 13.89
N THR A 108 -7.94 18.11 12.93
CA THR A 108 -8.10 19.57 12.82
C THR A 108 -9.56 19.97 12.62
N GLU A 109 -10.29 19.25 11.77
CA GLU A 109 -11.72 19.46 11.55
C GLU A 109 -12.53 19.16 12.83
N ALA A 110 -12.29 18.04 13.48
CA ALA A 110 -12.97 17.65 14.70
C ALA A 110 -12.71 18.66 15.85
N GLN A 111 -11.46 19.15 15.96
CA GLN A 111 -11.09 20.18 16.93
C GLN A 111 -11.81 21.50 16.66
N THR A 112 -11.85 21.93 15.38
CA THR A 112 -12.57 23.16 14.98
C THR A 112 -14.06 23.09 15.33
N ASN A 113 -14.68 21.93 15.09
CA ASN A 113 -16.07 21.69 15.44
C ASN A 113 -16.33 21.76 16.95
N LEU A 114 -15.42 21.21 17.76
CA LEU A 114 -15.49 21.27 19.22
C LEU A 114 -15.31 22.70 19.73
N ASP A 115 -14.34 23.45 19.18
CA ASP A 115 -14.08 24.83 19.55
C ASP A 115 -15.30 25.71 19.27
N GLN A 116 -15.93 25.57 18.10
CA GLN A 116 -17.17 26.27 17.77
C GLN A 116 -18.33 25.86 18.70
N ALA A 117 -18.45 24.59 19.07
CA ALA A 117 -19.47 24.15 20.00
C ALA A 117 -19.25 24.74 21.41
N ASN A 118 -18.00 24.78 21.89
CA ASN A 118 -17.65 25.40 23.17
C ASN A 118 -17.86 26.92 23.15
N GLU A 119 -17.55 27.59 22.04
CA GLU A 119 -17.82 29.01 21.87
C GLU A 119 -19.33 29.31 22.00
N ASN A 120 -20.17 28.54 21.30
CA ASN A 120 -21.62 28.66 21.40
C ASN A 120 -22.15 28.39 22.82
N LEU A 121 -21.62 27.38 23.50
CA LEU A 121 -21.93 27.09 24.90
C LEU A 121 -21.59 28.28 25.79
N ASN A 122 -20.41 28.87 25.61
CA ASN A 122 -19.95 30.02 26.38
C ASN A 122 -20.78 31.28 26.11
N LEU A 123 -21.23 31.50 24.88
CA LEU A 123 -22.15 32.60 24.55
C LEU A 123 -23.47 32.45 25.33
N VAL A 124 -24.07 31.25 25.33
CA VAL A 124 -25.30 30.99 26.11
C VAL A 124 -25.06 31.16 27.61
N TRP A 125 -23.96 30.61 28.13
CA TRP A 125 -23.61 30.73 29.54
C TRP A 125 -23.42 32.18 29.97
N ASN A 126 -22.77 33.01 29.16
CA ASN A 126 -22.48 34.40 29.48
C ASN A 126 -23.63 35.37 29.19
N ALA A 127 -24.63 34.95 28.42
CA ALA A 127 -25.80 35.77 28.12
C ALA A 127 -26.74 35.95 29.33
N THR A 128 -26.71 35.03 30.29
CA THR A 128 -27.59 35.06 31.46
C THR A 128 -27.00 35.81 32.67
N THR A 129 -27.81 36.04 33.70
CA THR A 129 -27.40 36.77 34.92
C THR A 129 -26.43 35.96 35.78
N LYS A 130 -25.75 36.65 36.70
CA LYS A 130 -24.86 35.99 37.68
C LYS A 130 -25.64 35.02 38.58
N ASP A 131 -26.83 35.42 39.03
CA ASP A 131 -27.66 34.62 39.95
C ASP A 131 -28.12 33.31 39.28
N VAL A 132 -28.52 33.36 38.01
CA VAL A 132 -28.88 32.16 37.23
C VAL A 132 -27.65 31.27 37.03
N ARG A 133 -26.48 31.83 36.70
CA ARG A 133 -25.23 31.06 36.61
C ARG A 133 -24.87 30.38 37.91
N GLU A 134 -25.03 31.04 39.06
CA GLU A 134 -24.74 30.45 40.37
C GLU A 134 -25.63 29.24 40.67
N GLN A 135 -26.92 29.31 40.30
CA GLN A 135 -27.83 28.18 40.42
C GLN A 135 -27.43 26.98 39.53
N LEU A 136 -26.93 27.25 38.32
CA LEU A 136 -26.56 26.21 37.35
C LEU A 136 -25.11 25.70 37.50
N LEU A 137 -24.25 26.40 38.24
CA LEU A 137 -22.80 26.16 38.26
C LEU A 137 -22.42 24.75 38.71
N LYS A 138 -23.07 24.22 39.74
CA LYS A 138 -22.79 22.87 40.25
C LYS A 138 -23.08 21.83 39.17
N GLU A 139 -24.21 21.96 38.50
CA GLU A 139 -24.62 21.06 37.44
C GLU A 139 -23.68 21.16 36.23
N GLN A 140 -23.29 22.38 35.84
CA GLN A 140 -22.34 22.60 34.74
C GLN A 140 -20.98 21.94 35.00
N ARG A 141 -20.46 22.00 36.24
CA ARG A 141 -19.20 21.33 36.63
C ARG A 141 -19.32 19.81 36.56
N ILE A 142 -20.45 19.24 36.97
CA ILE A 142 -20.69 17.80 36.88
C ILE A 142 -20.77 17.38 35.42
N TRP A 143 -21.49 18.15 34.60
CA TRP A 143 -21.60 17.89 33.16
C TRP A 143 -20.25 17.90 32.46
N LEU A 144 -19.38 18.89 32.74
CA LEU A 144 -18.03 18.95 32.17
C LEU A 144 -17.21 17.69 32.48
N LYS A 145 -17.26 17.21 33.73
CA LYS A 145 -16.58 15.96 34.14
C LYS A 145 -17.20 14.74 33.47
N LYS A 146 -18.53 14.70 33.34
CA LYS A 146 -19.24 13.61 32.67
C LYS A 146 -18.82 13.54 31.20
N ARG A 147 -18.83 14.67 30.48
CA ARG A 147 -18.40 14.78 29.08
C ARG A 147 -17.00 14.22 28.88
N ASP A 148 -16.04 14.66 29.70
CA ASP A 148 -14.65 14.20 29.62
C ASP A 148 -14.53 12.68 29.78
N LEU A 149 -15.12 12.13 30.84
CA LEU A 149 -15.03 10.69 31.14
C LEU A 149 -15.79 9.82 30.12
N GLU A 150 -16.99 10.24 29.71
CA GLU A 150 -17.84 9.50 28.79
C GLU A 150 -17.23 9.48 27.39
N CYS A 151 -16.73 10.61 26.89
CA CYS A 151 -16.10 10.66 25.59
C CYS A 151 -14.76 9.93 25.55
N LYS A 152 -13.98 9.95 26.65
CA LYS A 152 -12.77 9.13 26.77
C LYS A 152 -13.07 7.63 26.78
N LEU A 153 -14.14 7.22 27.45
CA LEU A 153 -14.56 5.82 27.48
C LEU A 153 -15.06 5.36 26.10
N GLN A 154 -15.93 6.15 25.47
CA GLN A 154 -16.52 5.84 24.16
C GLN A 154 -15.46 5.76 23.05
N SER A 155 -14.43 6.61 23.09
CA SER A 155 -13.40 6.63 22.05
C SER A 155 -12.34 5.54 22.18
N SER A 156 -12.28 4.83 23.32
CA SER A 156 -11.19 3.91 23.66
C SER A 156 -10.93 2.78 22.64
N ASN A 157 -11.97 2.34 21.92
CA ASN A 157 -11.89 1.23 20.97
C ASN A 157 -12.15 1.66 19.52
N ALA A 158 -12.08 2.97 19.22
CA ALA A 158 -12.29 3.47 17.87
C ALA A 158 -11.00 3.41 17.04
N ASP A 159 -11.14 3.30 15.72
CA ASP A 159 -10.00 3.31 14.79
C ASP A 159 -9.21 4.63 14.86
N ASN A 160 -9.91 5.74 15.07
CA ASN A 160 -9.31 7.03 15.42
C ASN A 160 -9.89 7.53 16.76
N PRO A 161 -9.25 7.18 17.90
CA PRO A 161 -9.72 7.55 19.23
C PRO A 161 -9.81 9.06 19.44
N GLU A 162 -8.90 9.84 18.86
CA GLU A 162 -8.87 11.29 19.06
C GLU A 162 -10.04 11.97 18.36
N VAL A 163 -10.24 11.69 17.07
CA VAL A 163 -11.39 12.21 16.30
C VAL A 163 -12.71 11.77 16.94
N SER A 164 -12.80 10.50 17.37
CA SER A 164 -14.01 9.98 18.02
C SER A 164 -14.31 10.69 19.34
N ARG A 165 -13.28 10.98 20.15
CA ARG A 165 -13.42 11.74 21.40
C ARG A 165 -13.89 13.15 21.12
N LEU A 166 -13.24 13.87 20.20
CA LEU A 166 -13.58 15.25 19.84
C LEU A 166 -15.01 15.37 19.30
N ASN A 167 -15.44 14.42 18.48
CA ASN A 167 -16.81 14.36 17.96
C ASN A 167 -17.84 14.08 19.06
N CYS A 168 -17.54 13.16 19.99
CA CYS A 168 -18.37 12.95 21.18
C CYS A 168 -18.51 14.24 22.00
N GLU A 169 -17.40 14.90 22.30
CA GLU A 169 -17.42 16.14 23.08
C GLU A 169 -18.22 17.24 22.37
N THR A 170 -18.10 17.33 21.05
CA THR A 170 -18.86 18.27 20.22
C THR A 170 -20.36 18.01 20.35
N ASN A 171 -20.80 16.77 20.19
CA ASN A 171 -22.22 16.40 20.26
C ASN A 171 -22.81 16.69 21.64
N MET A 172 -22.14 16.23 22.70
CA MET A 172 -22.57 16.52 24.08
C MET A 172 -22.63 18.02 24.36
N THR A 173 -21.66 18.80 23.84
CA THR A 173 -21.62 20.26 24.01
C THR A 173 -22.77 20.96 23.30
N ARG A 174 -23.14 20.50 22.09
CA ARG A 174 -24.31 21.01 21.36
C ARG A 174 -25.61 20.71 22.10
N GLU A 175 -25.77 19.49 22.61
CA GLU A 175 -26.92 19.09 23.45
C GLU A 175 -27.01 19.95 24.71
N ARG A 176 -25.89 20.12 25.41
CA ARG A 176 -25.82 20.95 26.61
C ARG A 176 -26.15 22.41 26.35
N THR A 177 -25.72 22.93 25.21
CA THR A 177 -26.04 24.32 24.79
C THR A 177 -27.55 24.51 24.69
N ASN A 178 -28.27 23.55 24.11
CA ASN A 178 -29.73 23.59 24.03
C ASN A 178 -30.39 23.44 25.40
N GLU A 179 -29.89 22.54 26.24
CA GLU A 179 -30.38 22.37 27.61
C GLU A 179 -30.21 23.65 28.44
N LEU A 180 -29.05 24.31 28.36
CA LEU A 180 -28.79 25.57 29.05
C LEU A 180 -29.74 26.68 28.57
N ARG A 181 -29.99 26.80 27.26
CA ARG A 181 -30.96 27.77 26.73
C ARG A 181 -32.34 27.59 27.37
N GLN A 182 -32.80 26.35 27.49
CA GLN A 182 -34.09 26.06 28.13
C GLN A 182 -34.06 26.38 29.62
N LYS A 183 -33.03 25.96 30.35
CA LYS A 183 -32.91 26.23 31.79
C LYS A 183 -32.82 27.71 32.10
N ILE A 184 -32.02 28.45 31.33
CA ILE A 184 -31.89 29.90 31.44
C ILE A 184 -33.25 30.56 31.20
N TYR A 185 -33.97 30.19 30.14
CA TYR A 185 -35.29 30.74 29.84
C TYR A 185 -36.29 30.60 31.01
N TYR A 186 -36.24 29.50 31.78
CA TYR A 186 -37.13 29.31 32.93
C TYR A 186 -36.64 29.94 34.24
N LEU A 187 -35.35 30.29 34.33
CA LEU A 187 -34.74 30.88 35.51
C LEU A 187 -34.58 32.40 35.40
N GLU A 188 -34.70 32.95 34.19
CA GLU A 188 -34.75 34.38 33.95
C GLU A 188 -36.14 34.94 34.31
N PRO A 189 -36.20 35.99 35.15
CA PRO A 189 -37.45 36.59 35.60
C PRO A 189 -38.15 37.44 34.52
#